data_AF-A0A316UER9-F1
#
_entry.id   AF-A0A316UER9-F1
#
_cell.length_a   1.000
_cell.length_b   1.000
_cell.length_c   1.000
_cell.angle_alpha   90.00
_cell.angle_beta   90.00
_cell.angle_gamma   90.00
#
_symmetry.space_group_name_H-M   'P 1'
#
loop_
_entity.id
_entity.type
_entity.pdbx_description
1 polymer ?
#
loop_
_entity_poly.entity_id
_entity_poly.type
_entity_poly.pdbx_seq_one_letter_code
_entity_poly.pdbx_strand_id
1 'polypeptide(L)'
;MALHPFGITSTVFLVLYSIVFICLVAGFAAQRSSFKSRWAFLLFHVVVRLGAQSVGIALDQYGVASSTGLALLKAFITLSAEGYLTLVLCILRQLISWQRRSFGHSWVHGKSDKSYLKLSYKEASQSPEFILDLMLGAANALVIVGGLLPLAMDRDKIVEAWETDAPLIQSSKALRGVGQGIFLAITIFAVTALGHDAFTRSKRVSSKLRTEITILVAACPFIVVRGAFGLAQAVDSMINFAGPYIYSGAYGGSFETSFVIKEAVLATAMEWCTCACLLATAMAAPSKSHQADADSDADVETAVAPSVDGGKSPKG
;
A
#
# COMPACT_ATOMS: atom_id res chain seq x y z
N MET A 1 4.01 -33.47 -8.48
CA MET A 1 4.92 -32.92 -7.46
C MET A 1 4.05 -32.38 -6.34
N ALA A 2 4.34 -32.73 -5.09
CA ALA A 2 3.66 -32.13 -3.95
C ALA A 2 4.24 -30.73 -3.72
N LEU A 3 3.39 -29.72 -3.56
CA LEU A 3 3.83 -28.37 -3.20
C LEU A 3 4.25 -28.34 -1.72
N HIS A 4 5.34 -27.65 -1.41
CA HIS A 4 5.71 -27.37 -0.03
C HIS A 4 4.81 -26.24 0.54
N PRO A 5 4.81 -26.00 1.86
CA PRO A 5 3.91 -25.03 2.48
C PRO A 5 3.93 -23.66 1.80
N PHE A 6 5.11 -23.19 1.36
CA PHE A 6 5.24 -21.89 0.70
C PHE A 6 4.47 -21.87 -0.63
N GLY A 7 4.70 -22.84 -1.52
CA GLY A 7 3.96 -22.97 -2.77
C GLY A 7 2.44 -23.12 -2.59
N ILE A 8 1.99 -23.82 -1.54
CA ILE A 8 0.56 -23.92 -1.18
C ILE A 8 0.01 -22.53 -0.83
N THR A 9 0.66 -21.80 0.09
CA THR A 9 0.19 -20.47 0.50
C THR A 9 0.18 -19.48 -0.67
N SER A 10 1.22 -19.50 -1.52
CA SER A 10 1.26 -18.67 -2.72
C SER A 10 0.15 -19.00 -3.71
N THR A 11 -0.18 -20.28 -3.88
CA THR A 11 -1.30 -20.70 -4.74
C THR A 11 -2.64 -20.20 -4.21
N VAL A 12 -2.89 -20.31 -2.90
CA VAL A 12 -4.12 -19.80 -2.27
C VAL A 12 -4.27 -18.30 -2.52
N PHE A 13 -3.23 -17.51 -2.24
CA PHE A 13 -3.30 -16.07 -2.47
C PHE A 13 -3.33 -15.69 -3.94
N LEU A 14 -2.71 -16.47 -4.83
CA LEU A 14 -2.83 -16.26 -6.28
C LEU A 14 -4.30 -16.35 -6.71
N VAL A 15 -5.03 -17.37 -6.25
CA VAL A 15 -6.47 -17.53 -6.53
C VAL A 15 -7.26 -16.36 -5.96
N LEU A 16 -7.02 -15.99 -4.70
CA LEU A 16 -7.72 -14.89 -4.05
C LEU A 16 -7.49 -13.53 -4.73
N TYR A 17 -6.25 -13.21 -5.11
CA TYR A 17 -5.95 -11.99 -5.88
C TYR A 17 -6.48 -12.07 -7.32
N SER A 18 -6.59 -13.25 -7.91
CA SER A 18 -7.18 -13.43 -9.25
C SER A 18 -8.67 -13.08 -9.24
N ILE A 19 -9.40 -13.45 -8.18
CA ILE A 19 -10.81 -13.05 -8.01
C ILE A 19 -10.92 -11.52 -7.95
N VAL A 20 -10.09 -10.86 -7.12
CA VAL A 20 -10.06 -9.40 -7.00
C VAL A 20 -9.71 -8.74 -8.34
N PHE A 21 -8.75 -9.31 -9.07
CA PHE A 21 -8.34 -8.84 -10.40
C PHE A 21 -9.50 -8.88 -11.39
N ILE A 22 -10.21 -10.01 -11.47
CA ILE A 22 -11.38 -10.18 -12.36
C ILE A 22 -12.46 -9.15 -12.00
N CYS A 23 -12.75 -8.96 -10.72
CA CYS A 23 -13.72 -7.96 -10.27
C CYS A 23 -13.33 -6.54 -10.70
N LEU A 24 -12.05 -6.16 -10.57
CA LEU A 24 -11.56 -4.85 -10.99
C LEU A 24 -11.63 -4.67 -12.50
N VAL A 25 -11.15 -5.65 -13.27
CA VAL A 25 -11.17 -5.61 -14.75
C VAL A 25 -12.61 -5.54 -15.26
N ALA A 26 -13.53 -6.32 -14.68
CA ALA A 26 -14.95 -6.24 -15.01
C ALA A 26 -15.54 -4.84 -14.71
N GLY A 27 -15.14 -4.22 -13.59
CA GLY A 27 -15.51 -2.85 -13.25
C GLY A 27 -15.02 -1.80 -14.26
N PHE A 28 -13.79 -1.96 -14.77
CA PHE A 28 -13.24 -1.12 -15.83
C PHE A 28 -13.94 -1.35 -17.18
N ALA A 29 -14.18 -2.61 -17.55
CA ALA A 29 -14.88 -2.96 -18.79
C ALA A 29 -16.32 -2.42 -18.82
N ALA A 30 -17.01 -2.44 -17.68
CA ALA A 30 -18.34 -1.84 -17.53
C ALA A 30 -18.35 -0.29 -17.50
N GLN A 31 -17.21 0.36 -17.79
CA GLN A 31 -17.01 1.83 -17.73
C GLN A 31 -17.38 2.47 -16.38
N ARG A 32 -17.50 1.68 -15.31
CA ARG A 32 -17.79 2.20 -13.97
C ARG A 32 -16.59 2.93 -13.37
N SER A 33 -15.37 2.62 -13.82
CA SER A 33 -14.12 3.26 -13.40
C SER A 33 -13.36 3.87 -14.59
N SER A 34 -12.80 5.06 -14.42
CA SER A 34 -11.85 5.64 -15.40
C SER A 34 -10.43 5.22 -15.07
N PHE A 35 -9.55 5.07 -16.07
CA PHE A 35 -8.12 4.76 -15.86
C PHE A 35 -7.35 5.84 -15.09
N LYS A 36 -7.91 7.05 -14.97
CA LYS A 36 -7.39 8.13 -14.11
C LYS A 36 -7.84 8.02 -12.65
N SER A 37 -8.51 6.92 -12.27
CA SER A 37 -9.15 6.75 -10.96
C SER A 37 -8.26 6.02 -9.96
N ARG A 38 -8.58 6.19 -8.66
CA ARG A 38 -8.04 5.42 -7.52
C ARG A 38 -8.00 3.90 -7.75
N TRP A 39 -8.93 3.38 -8.57
CA TRP A 39 -9.02 1.97 -8.94
C TRP A 39 -7.85 1.48 -9.81
N ALA A 40 -7.18 2.36 -10.55
CA ALA A 40 -6.02 1.99 -11.35
C ALA A 40 -4.82 1.64 -10.45
N PHE A 41 -4.66 2.35 -9.32
CA PHE A 41 -3.65 2.01 -8.32
C PHE A 41 -3.96 0.70 -7.61
N LEU A 42 -5.24 0.43 -7.30
CA LEU A 42 -5.63 -0.85 -6.71
C LEU A 42 -5.43 -2.00 -7.71
N LEU A 43 -5.73 -1.80 -8.99
CA LEU A 43 -5.43 -2.77 -10.04
C LEU A 43 -3.92 -3.02 -10.17
N PHE A 44 -3.11 -1.96 -10.16
CA PHE A 44 -1.65 -2.08 -10.18
C PHE A 44 -1.13 -2.88 -8.99
N HIS A 45 -1.62 -2.58 -7.78
CA HIS A 45 -1.32 -3.37 -6.57
C HIS A 45 -1.64 -4.86 -6.78
N VAL A 46 -2.84 -5.17 -7.28
CA VAL A 46 -3.25 -6.57 -7.50
C VAL A 46 -2.37 -7.26 -8.55
N VAL A 47 -1.97 -6.58 -9.62
CA VAL A 47 -1.03 -7.13 -10.62
C VAL A 47 0.33 -7.43 -10.00
N VAL A 48 0.87 -6.51 -9.20
CA VAL A 48 2.13 -6.72 -8.48
C VAL A 48 2.03 -7.93 -7.55
N ARG A 49 0.91 -8.10 -6.84
CA ARG A 49 0.68 -9.25 -5.95
C ARG A 49 0.49 -10.56 -6.71
N LEU A 50 -0.22 -10.57 -7.84
CA LEU A 50 -0.29 -11.75 -8.72
C LEU A 50 1.11 -12.17 -9.19
N GLY A 51 1.95 -11.19 -9.56
CA GLY A 51 3.36 -11.41 -9.88
C GLY A 51 4.12 -12.04 -8.71
N ALA A 52 4.01 -11.45 -7.51
CA ALA A 52 4.68 -11.97 -6.30
C ALA A 52 4.28 -13.42 -6.00
N GLN A 53 2.99 -13.75 -6.05
CA GLN A 53 2.52 -15.12 -5.78
C GLN A 53 2.94 -16.11 -6.86
N SER A 54 2.96 -15.69 -8.13
CA SER A 54 3.47 -16.52 -9.23
C SER A 54 4.95 -16.83 -9.05
N VAL A 55 5.75 -15.83 -8.67
CA VAL A 55 7.17 -16.01 -8.33
C VAL A 55 7.33 -16.89 -7.09
N GLY A 56 6.43 -16.79 -6.10
CA GLY A 56 6.44 -17.63 -4.90
C GLY A 56 6.25 -19.12 -5.22
N ILE A 57 5.32 -19.46 -6.12
CA ILE A 57 5.12 -20.83 -6.60
C ILE A 57 6.36 -21.35 -7.34
N ALA A 58 6.94 -20.52 -8.21
CA ALA A 58 8.17 -20.90 -8.92
C ALA A 58 9.34 -21.10 -7.93
N LEU A 59 9.47 -20.21 -6.94
CA LEU A 59 10.50 -20.29 -5.91
C LEU A 59 10.40 -21.60 -5.10
N ASP A 60 9.19 -22.05 -4.79
CA ASP A 60 8.93 -23.34 -4.13
C ASP A 60 9.45 -24.53 -4.95
N GLN A 61 9.30 -24.47 -6.28
CA GLN A 61 9.73 -25.54 -7.18
C GLN A 61 11.24 -25.60 -7.38
N TYR A 62 11.88 -24.43 -7.53
CA TYR A 62 13.32 -24.35 -7.82
C TYR A 62 14.19 -24.38 -6.56
N GLY A 63 13.64 -24.01 -5.40
CA GLY A 63 14.36 -23.89 -4.13
C GLY A 63 15.43 -22.78 -4.14
N VAL A 64 15.76 -22.22 -2.97
CA VAL A 64 16.71 -21.09 -2.86
C VAL A 64 18.17 -21.49 -3.17
N ALA A 65 18.48 -22.80 -3.16
CA ALA A 65 19.80 -23.31 -3.51
C ALA A 65 20.18 -23.16 -5.00
N SER A 66 19.22 -23.02 -5.90
CA SER A 66 19.53 -22.82 -7.31
C SER A 66 19.83 -21.33 -7.60
N SER A 67 20.66 -21.04 -8.60
CA SER A 67 20.88 -19.65 -9.06
C SER A 67 19.57 -19.00 -9.52
N THR A 68 18.73 -19.78 -10.21
CA THR A 68 17.37 -19.40 -10.57
C THR A 68 16.51 -19.09 -9.35
N GLY A 69 16.54 -19.95 -8.32
CA GLY A 69 15.81 -19.74 -7.08
C GLY A 69 16.25 -18.49 -6.33
N LEU A 70 17.55 -18.20 -6.29
CA LEU A 70 18.04 -16.95 -5.72
C LEU A 70 17.54 -15.73 -6.49
N ALA A 71 17.52 -15.77 -7.82
CA ALA A 71 16.94 -14.70 -8.64
C ALA A 71 15.44 -14.53 -8.39
N LEU A 72 14.70 -15.64 -8.26
CA LEU A 72 13.28 -15.65 -7.90
C LEU A 72 13.05 -15.08 -6.49
N LEU A 73 13.90 -15.38 -5.51
CA LEU A 73 13.83 -14.80 -4.17
C LEU A 73 14.01 -13.27 -4.21
N LYS A 74 14.99 -12.78 -4.98
CA LYS A 74 15.21 -11.33 -5.17
C LYS A 74 13.98 -10.66 -5.80
N ALA A 75 13.39 -11.29 -6.82
CA ALA A 75 12.16 -10.84 -7.45
C ALA A 75 10.97 -10.85 -6.47
N PHE A 76 10.83 -11.91 -5.67
CA PHE A 76 9.76 -12.05 -4.68
C PHE A 76 9.83 -10.95 -3.62
N ILE A 77 11.02 -10.68 -3.08
CA ILE A 77 11.25 -9.61 -2.09
C ILE A 77 10.87 -8.24 -2.70
N THR A 78 11.31 -7.99 -3.93
CA THR A 78 11.03 -6.73 -4.64
C THR A 78 9.53 -6.55 -4.86
N LEU A 79 8.86 -7.55 -5.44
CA LEU A 79 7.42 -7.48 -5.70
C LEU A 79 6.59 -7.42 -4.40
N SER A 80 7.05 -8.05 -3.32
CA SER A 80 6.38 -7.96 -2.02
C SER A 80 6.53 -6.57 -1.38
N ALA A 81 7.70 -5.92 -1.53
CA ALA A 81 7.88 -4.54 -1.09
C ALA A 81 7.00 -3.56 -1.88
N GLU A 82 6.99 -3.68 -3.22
CA GLU A 82 6.12 -2.91 -4.10
C GLU A 82 4.63 -3.14 -3.79
N GLY A 83 4.25 -4.38 -3.47
CA GLY A 83 2.90 -4.72 -3.04
C GLY A 83 2.44 -3.91 -1.83
N TYR A 84 3.31 -3.78 -0.81
CA TYR A 84 2.98 -2.98 0.37
C TYR A 84 2.96 -1.48 0.07
N LEU A 85 3.95 -0.96 -0.67
CA LEU A 85 3.99 0.45 -1.11
C LEU A 85 2.68 0.86 -1.80
N THR A 86 2.29 0.08 -2.80
CA THR A 86 1.11 0.37 -3.62
C THR A 86 -0.18 0.35 -2.80
N LEU A 87 -0.26 -0.53 -1.79
CA LEU A 87 -1.40 -0.61 -0.89
C LEU A 87 -1.52 0.61 0.03
N VAL A 88 -0.40 1.08 0.61
CA VAL A 88 -0.36 2.31 1.42
C VAL A 88 -0.75 3.52 0.58
N LEU A 89 -0.25 3.61 -0.66
CA LEU A 89 -0.65 4.64 -1.62
C LEU A 89 -2.15 4.60 -1.94
N CYS A 90 -2.75 3.40 -2.06
CA CYS A 90 -4.18 3.28 -2.27
C CYS A 90 -4.98 3.86 -1.09
N ILE A 91 -4.58 3.56 0.15
CA ILE A 91 -5.25 4.10 1.35
C ILE A 91 -5.16 5.63 1.38
N LEU A 92 -3.97 6.19 1.14
CA LEU A 92 -3.77 7.64 1.12
C LEU A 92 -4.62 8.33 0.05
N ARG A 93 -4.63 7.80 -1.18
CA ARG A 93 -5.46 8.36 -2.26
C ARG A 93 -6.95 8.23 -1.97
N GLN A 94 -7.35 7.15 -1.32
CA GLN A 94 -8.73 6.92 -0.93
C GLN A 94 -9.18 7.89 0.17
N LEU A 95 -8.31 8.18 1.15
CA LEU A 95 -8.51 9.23 2.15
C LEU A 95 -8.65 10.61 1.49
N ILE A 96 -7.73 10.99 0.61
CA ILE A 96 -7.78 12.27 -0.12
C ILE A 96 -9.09 12.37 -0.91
N SER A 97 -9.45 11.32 -1.64
CA SER A 97 -10.67 11.26 -2.44
C SER A 97 -11.94 11.35 -1.59
N TRP A 98 -11.94 10.77 -0.40
CA TRP A 98 -13.05 10.89 0.53
C TRP A 98 -13.14 12.31 1.11
N GLN A 99 -12.02 12.89 1.55
CA GLN A 99 -11.99 14.26 2.10
C GLN A 99 -12.49 15.29 1.11
N ARG A 100 -12.07 15.22 -0.16
CA ARG A 100 -12.55 16.15 -1.20
C ARG A 100 -14.05 16.05 -1.40
N ARG A 101 -14.62 14.85 -1.45
CA ARG A 101 -16.09 14.66 -1.59
C ARG A 101 -16.86 15.07 -0.34
N SER A 102 -16.26 14.94 0.84
CA SER A 102 -16.91 15.29 2.10
C SER A 102 -16.81 16.78 2.43
N PHE A 103 -15.71 17.45 2.07
CA PHE A 103 -15.35 18.79 2.55
C PHE A 103 -15.06 19.80 1.43
N GLY A 104 -15.10 19.41 0.16
CA GLY A 104 -14.68 20.23 -0.99
C GLY A 104 -13.16 20.45 -1.09
N HIS A 105 -12.39 20.04 -0.08
CA HIS A 105 -10.93 20.14 -0.03
C HIS A 105 -10.34 18.97 0.76
N SER A 106 -9.06 18.67 0.54
CA SER A 106 -8.28 17.76 1.39
C SER A 106 -7.14 18.57 1.99
N TRP A 107 -6.83 18.36 3.26
CA TRP A 107 -5.67 19.00 3.90
C TRP A 107 -4.35 18.29 3.56
N VAL A 108 -4.43 17.07 3.03
CA VAL A 108 -3.28 16.31 2.53
C VAL A 108 -2.93 16.74 1.10
N HIS A 109 -3.92 17.07 0.28
CA HIS A 109 -3.70 17.62 -1.05
C HIS A 109 -3.61 19.16 -1.01
N GLY A 110 -2.61 19.74 -1.67
CA GLY A 110 -2.48 21.21 -1.73
C GLY A 110 -3.66 21.89 -2.44
N LYS A 111 -3.83 23.20 -2.25
CA LYS A 111 -4.89 24.02 -2.88
C LYS A 111 -4.74 24.20 -4.41
N SER A 112 -3.72 23.62 -5.03
CA SER A 112 -3.42 23.89 -6.43
C SER A 112 -4.06 22.84 -7.33
N ASP A 113 -5.07 23.25 -8.11
CA ASP A 113 -5.76 22.44 -9.12
C ASP A 113 -4.90 22.18 -10.38
N LYS A 114 -3.64 22.65 -10.40
CA LYS A 114 -2.74 22.47 -11.53
C LYS A 114 -2.10 21.08 -11.47
N SER A 115 -2.12 20.36 -12.60
CA SER A 115 -1.38 19.10 -12.78
C SER A 115 0.09 19.26 -12.34
N TYR A 116 0.62 18.31 -11.56
CA TYR A 116 1.99 18.31 -11.02
C TYR A 116 3.08 18.53 -12.08
N LEU A 117 2.84 18.10 -13.31
CA LEU A 117 3.75 18.30 -14.44
C LEU A 117 3.89 19.78 -14.86
N LYS A 118 2.98 20.64 -14.40
CA LYS A 118 2.96 22.09 -14.68
C LYS A 118 3.27 22.94 -13.43
N LEU A 119 3.45 22.31 -12.27
CA LEU A 119 3.85 23.00 -11.05
C LEU A 119 5.37 23.16 -11.04
N SER A 120 5.85 24.33 -10.67
CA SER A 120 7.28 24.51 -10.40
C SER A 120 7.67 23.57 -9.27
N TYR A 121 8.89 23.01 -9.30
CA TYR A 121 9.41 22.12 -8.25
C TYR A 121 9.21 22.72 -6.85
N LYS A 122 9.36 24.05 -6.73
CA LYS A 122 9.16 24.82 -5.48
C LYS A 122 7.70 24.80 -4.98
N GLU A 123 6.73 24.79 -5.88
CA GLU A 123 5.30 24.72 -5.55
C GLU A 123 4.88 23.28 -5.24
N ALA A 124 5.41 22.31 -5.98
CA ALA A 124 5.17 20.88 -5.73
C ALA A 124 5.74 20.43 -4.38
N SER A 125 6.95 20.88 -4.02
CA SER A 125 7.61 20.55 -2.75
C SER A 125 6.89 21.09 -1.52
N GLN A 126 5.95 22.03 -1.69
CA GLN A 126 5.12 22.55 -0.59
C GLN A 126 3.84 21.73 -0.37
N SER A 127 3.52 20.79 -1.26
CA SER A 127 2.35 19.92 -1.09
C SER A 127 2.67 18.73 -0.17
N PRO A 128 1.86 18.47 0.87
CA PRO A 128 2.07 17.33 1.76
C PRO A 128 2.04 15.98 1.03
N GLU A 129 1.18 15.85 0.01
CA GLU A 129 1.12 14.66 -0.84
C GLU A 129 2.44 14.35 -1.56
N PHE A 130 3.10 15.35 -2.15
CA PHE A 130 4.39 15.13 -2.81
C PHE A 130 5.46 14.65 -1.83
N ILE A 131 5.48 15.21 -0.61
CA ILE A 131 6.40 14.79 0.44
C ILE A 131 6.11 13.34 0.84
N LEU A 132 4.84 12.97 1.03
CA LEU A 132 4.45 11.60 1.37
C LEU A 132 4.85 10.61 0.27
N ASP A 133 4.59 10.93 -1.01
CA ASP A 133 4.96 10.08 -2.14
C ASP A 133 6.49 9.91 -2.23
N LEU A 134 7.26 10.98 -2.03
CA LEU A 134 8.72 10.93 -2.01
C LEU A 134 9.25 10.08 -0.84
N MET A 135 8.68 10.26 0.36
CA MET A 135 9.05 9.47 1.54
C MET A 135 8.73 7.98 1.34
N LEU A 136 7.57 7.66 0.75
CA LEU A 136 7.18 6.28 0.45
C LEU A 136 8.08 5.66 -0.60
N GLY A 137 8.45 6.40 -1.65
CA GLY A 137 9.42 5.95 -2.65
C GLY A 137 10.80 5.67 -2.05
N ALA A 138 11.31 6.58 -1.21
CA ALA A 138 12.57 6.39 -0.50
C ALA A 138 12.51 5.20 0.48
N ALA A 139 11.42 5.07 1.24
CA ALA A 139 11.21 3.95 2.15
C ALA A 139 11.20 2.60 1.42
N ASN A 140 10.51 2.52 0.27
CA ASN A 140 10.48 1.32 -0.55
C ASN A 140 11.87 0.93 -1.06
N ALA A 141 12.66 1.90 -1.54
CA ALA A 141 14.03 1.67 -1.97
C ALA A 141 14.90 1.14 -0.82
N LEU A 142 14.77 1.70 0.40
CA LEU A 142 15.47 1.22 1.59
C LEU A 142 15.08 -0.22 1.96
N VAL A 143 13.79 -0.58 1.87
CA VAL A 143 13.31 -1.94 2.12
C VAL A 143 13.89 -2.93 1.11
N ILE A 144 13.87 -2.58 -0.18
CA ILE A 144 14.39 -3.45 -1.25
C ILE A 144 15.89 -3.60 -1.10
N VAL A 145 16.65 -2.51 -1.05
CA VAL A 145 18.12 -2.56 -0.91
C VAL A 145 18.50 -3.32 0.37
N GLY A 146 17.85 -3.01 1.50
CA GLY A 146 18.08 -3.71 2.76
C GLY A 146 17.79 -5.20 2.67
N GLY A 147 16.71 -5.62 1.99
CA GLY A 147 16.37 -7.03 1.81
C GLY A 147 17.28 -7.79 0.83
N LEU A 148 17.83 -7.10 -0.17
CA LEU A 148 18.67 -7.71 -1.21
C LEU A 148 20.17 -7.72 -0.87
N LEU A 149 20.63 -6.82 0.00
CA LEU A 149 22.05 -6.64 0.31
C LEU A 149 22.75 -7.93 0.79
N PRO A 150 22.18 -8.72 1.72
CA PRO A 150 22.81 -9.98 2.13
C PRO A 150 22.85 -11.02 1.00
N LEU A 151 21.85 -11.01 0.11
CA LEU A 151 21.72 -11.93 -1.03
C LEU A 151 22.70 -11.63 -2.19
N ALA A 152 23.58 -10.64 -2.02
CA ALA A 152 24.67 -10.35 -2.94
C ALA A 152 25.95 -11.13 -2.61
N MET A 153 26.07 -11.69 -1.41
CA MET A 153 27.22 -12.49 -0.99
C MET A 153 27.11 -13.96 -1.43
N ASP A 154 28.25 -14.66 -1.44
CA ASP A 154 28.28 -16.12 -1.55
C ASP A 154 27.57 -16.76 -0.36
N ARG A 155 26.85 -17.87 -0.56
CA ARG A 155 26.02 -18.50 0.47
C ARG A 155 26.76 -18.82 1.76
N ASP A 156 27.93 -19.42 1.66
CA ASP A 156 28.73 -19.81 2.83
C ASP A 156 29.12 -18.58 3.66
N LYS A 157 29.42 -17.47 2.97
CA LYS A 157 29.73 -16.18 3.59
C LYS A 157 28.51 -15.51 4.20
N ILE A 158 27.30 -15.76 3.71
CA ILE A 158 26.07 -15.22 4.32
C ILE A 158 25.88 -15.80 5.72
N VAL A 159 26.05 -17.11 5.87
CA VAL A 159 25.88 -17.78 7.18
C VAL A 159 26.91 -17.26 8.17
N GLU A 160 28.18 -17.25 7.79
CA GLU A 160 29.28 -16.71 8.61
C GLU A 160 29.06 -15.23 8.97
N ALA A 161 28.68 -14.40 8.00
CA ALA A 161 28.38 -12.99 8.22
C ALA A 161 27.18 -12.79 9.15
N TRP A 162 26.23 -13.73 9.17
CA TRP A 162 25.07 -13.65 10.05
C TRP A 162 25.42 -14.03 11.49
N GLU A 163 26.22 -15.07 11.67
CA GLU A 163 26.69 -15.53 12.99
C GLU A 163 27.64 -14.53 13.66
N THR A 164 28.46 -13.84 12.86
CA THR A 164 29.38 -12.80 13.32
C THR A 164 28.76 -11.40 13.37
N ASP A 165 27.48 -11.27 13.00
CA ASP A 165 26.75 -10.00 12.84
C ASP A 165 27.58 -8.95 12.08
N ALA A 166 28.11 -9.36 10.93
CA ALA A 166 28.99 -8.55 10.11
C ALA A 166 28.36 -7.18 9.76
N PRO A 167 29.18 -6.13 9.58
CA PRO A 167 28.68 -4.77 9.30
C PRO A 167 27.68 -4.68 8.14
N LEU A 168 27.80 -5.56 7.14
CA LEU A 168 26.88 -5.65 6.01
C LEU A 168 25.48 -6.14 6.43
N ILE A 169 25.40 -7.14 7.32
CA ILE A 169 24.14 -7.66 7.86
C ILE A 169 23.47 -6.61 8.74
N GLN A 170 24.23 -5.91 9.58
CA GLN A 170 23.72 -4.78 10.36
C GLN A 170 23.18 -3.66 9.46
N SER A 171 23.91 -3.30 8.41
CA SER A 171 23.47 -2.28 7.44
C SER A 171 22.19 -2.72 6.71
N SER A 172 22.09 -3.99 6.32
CA SER A 172 20.89 -4.57 5.71
C SER A 172 19.67 -4.47 6.63
N LYS A 173 19.81 -4.91 7.90
CA LYS A 173 18.76 -4.83 8.93
C LYS A 173 18.35 -3.38 9.16
N ALA A 174 19.31 -2.46 9.28
CA ALA A 174 19.06 -1.04 9.50
C ALA A 174 18.31 -0.39 8.33
N LEU A 175 18.76 -0.58 7.08
CA LEU A 175 18.10 -0.03 5.89
C LEU A 175 16.65 -0.53 5.79
N ARG A 176 16.44 -1.84 5.93
CA ARG A 176 15.10 -2.42 5.90
C ARG A 176 14.24 -1.91 7.05
N GLY A 177 14.79 -1.83 8.26
CA GLY A 177 14.10 -1.35 9.47
C GLY A 177 13.66 0.10 9.35
N VAL A 178 14.53 0.98 8.86
CA VAL A 178 14.20 2.40 8.60
C VAL A 178 13.09 2.51 7.56
N GLY A 179 13.19 1.80 6.43
CA GLY A 179 12.15 1.82 5.40
C GLY A 179 10.79 1.33 5.93
N GLN A 180 10.76 0.21 6.66
CA GLN A 180 9.53 -0.32 7.27
C GLN A 180 8.98 0.63 8.36
N GLY A 181 9.85 1.27 9.14
CA GLY A 181 9.49 2.27 10.13
C GLY A 181 8.80 3.48 9.50
N ILE A 182 9.32 4.00 8.38
CA ILE A 182 8.69 5.09 7.63
C ILE A 182 7.31 4.67 7.11
N PHE A 183 7.18 3.46 6.51
CA PHE A 183 5.89 2.95 6.08
C PHE A 183 4.88 2.86 7.22
N LEU A 184 5.28 2.32 8.36
CA LEU A 184 4.42 2.18 9.53
C LEU A 184 4.01 3.55 10.09
N ALA A 185 4.93 4.51 10.15
CA ALA A 185 4.64 5.87 10.61
C ALA A 185 3.61 6.56 9.70
N ILE A 186 3.78 6.48 8.38
CA ILE A 186 2.83 7.04 7.40
C ILE A 186 1.48 6.31 7.48
N THR A 187 1.49 5.00 7.71
CA THR A 187 0.27 4.21 7.89
C THR A 187 -0.48 4.63 9.16
N ILE A 188 0.20 4.78 10.29
CA ILE A 188 -0.39 5.26 11.55
C ILE A 188 -0.95 6.67 11.37
N PHE A 189 -0.23 7.55 10.67
CA PHE A 189 -0.73 8.88 10.33
C PHE A 189 -2.02 8.82 9.49
N ALA A 190 -2.06 7.99 8.44
CA ALA A 190 -3.25 7.83 7.61
C ALA A 190 -4.44 7.26 8.40
N VAL A 191 -4.18 6.28 9.27
CA VAL A 191 -5.20 5.64 10.13
C VAL A 191 -5.76 6.63 11.15
N THR A 192 -4.90 7.43 11.79
CA THR A 192 -5.34 8.44 12.77
C THR A 192 -6.12 9.56 12.08
N ALA A 193 -5.71 9.98 10.89
CA ALA A 193 -6.46 10.91 10.04
C ALA A 193 -7.85 10.37 9.68
N LEU A 194 -7.92 9.13 9.17
CA LEU A 194 -9.19 8.45 8.84
C LEU A 194 -10.11 8.34 10.06
N GLY A 195 -9.56 7.93 11.20
CA GLY A 195 -10.30 7.80 12.45
C GLY A 195 -10.85 9.15 12.92
N HIS A 196 -10.00 10.18 12.96
CA HIS A 196 -10.42 11.53 13.34
C HIS A 196 -11.56 12.04 12.44
N ASP A 197 -11.43 11.88 11.12
CA ASP A 197 -12.47 12.29 10.16
C ASP A 197 -13.77 11.48 10.33
N ALA A 198 -13.66 10.17 10.59
CA ALA A 198 -14.80 9.30 10.86
C ALA A 198 -15.54 9.70 12.16
N PHE A 199 -14.83 9.97 13.25
CA PHE A 199 -15.46 10.27 14.54
C PHE A 199 -16.04 11.69 14.59
N THR A 200 -15.30 12.67 14.09
CA THR A 200 -15.69 14.08 14.26
C THR A 200 -16.66 14.57 13.19
N ARG A 201 -16.59 14.01 11.98
CA ARG A 201 -17.22 14.61 10.79
C ARG A 201 -18.17 13.69 10.05
N SER A 202 -18.17 12.38 10.32
CA SER A 202 -19.09 11.43 9.67
C SER A 202 -20.57 11.78 9.87
N LYS A 203 -20.96 12.37 11.00
CA LYS A 203 -22.38 12.74 11.24
C LYS A 203 -22.92 13.81 10.28
N ARG A 204 -22.05 14.58 9.62
CA ARG A 204 -22.42 15.68 8.72
C ARG A 204 -22.44 15.29 7.24
N VAL A 205 -22.04 14.06 6.91
CA VAL A 205 -21.97 13.60 5.51
C VAL A 205 -23.08 12.60 5.19
N SER A 206 -23.33 12.42 3.89
CA SER A 206 -24.33 11.49 3.36
C SER A 206 -24.08 10.05 3.84
N SER A 207 -25.14 9.26 3.97
CA SER A 207 -25.07 7.86 4.42
C SER A 207 -24.07 7.02 3.63
N LYS A 208 -23.96 7.24 2.32
CA LYS A 208 -23.01 6.54 1.43
C LYS A 208 -21.56 6.87 1.75
N LEU A 209 -21.23 8.15 1.98
CA LEU A 209 -19.89 8.58 2.39
C LEU A 209 -19.54 8.07 3.79
N ARG A 210 -20.53 7.93 4.68
CA ARG A 210 -20.35 7.29 5.99
C ARG A 210 -19.97 5.81 5.84
N THR A 211 -20.67 5.06 4.99
CA THR A 211 -20.33 3.66 4.73
C THR A 211 -18.92 3.52 4.17
N GLU A 212 -18.53 4.37 3.23
CA GLU A 212 -17.19 4.36 2.63
C GLU A 212 -16.08 4.59 3.68
N ILE A 213 -16.21 5.60 4.55
CA ILE A 213 -15.22 5.83 5.62
C ILE A 213 -15.20 4.72 6.67
N THR A 214 -16.35 4.13 7.00
CA THR A 214 -16.41 3.00 7.94
C THR A 214 -15.67 1.79 7.39
N ILE A 215 -15.82 1.46 6.11
CA ILE A 215 -15.07 0.36 5.46
C ILE A 215 -13.56 0.67 5.46
N LEU A 216 -13.17 1.93 5.22
CA LEU A 216 -11.75 2.33 5.28
C LEU A 216 -11.16 2.17 6.68
N VAL A 217 -11.89 2.61 7.70
CA VAL A 217 -11.49 2.42 9.11
C VAL A 217 -11.40 0.94 9.46
N ALA A 218 -12.27 0.09 8.91
CA ALA A 218 -12.20 -1.36 9.10
C ALA A 218 -10.96 -1.99 8.43
N ALA A 219 -10.39 -1.37 7.40
CA ALA A 219 -9.16 -1.83 6.74
C ALA A 219 -7.88 -1.52 7.56
N CYS A 220 -7.95 -0.49 8.43
CA CYS A 220 -6.84 0.01 9.24
C CYS A 220 -6.11 -1.04 10.10
N PRO A 221 -6.79 -1.90 10.89
CA PRO A 221 -6.08 -2.88 11.71
C PRO A 221 -5.19 -3.82 10.88
N PHE A 222 -5.66 -4.23 9.70
CA PHE A 222 -4.90 -5.14 8.83
C PHE A 222 -3.62 -4.47 8.31
N ILE A 223 -3.70 -3.24 7.80
CA ILE A 223 -2.51 -2.55 7.27
C ILE A 223 -1.50 -2.20 8.39
N VAL A 224 -1.98 -1.91 9.60
CA VAL A 224 -1.10 -1.66 10.75
C VAL A 224 -0.38 -2.93 11.18
N VAL A 225 -1.08 -4.07 11.27
CA VAL A 225 -0.46 -5.37 11.57
C VAL A 225 0.58 -5.71 10.50
N ARG A 226 0.28 -5.47 9.21
CA ARG A 226 1.21 -5.67 8.10
C ARG A 226 2.49 -4.83 8.26
N GLY A 227 2.35 -3.55 8.63
CA GLY A 227 3.49 -2.65 8.84
C GLY A 227 4.33 -3.04 10.05
N ALA A 228 3.68 -3.38 11.17
CA ALA A 228 4.35 -3.84 12.38
C ALA A 228 5.13 -5.15 12.14
N PHE A 229 4.54 -6.09 11.40
CA PHE A 229 5.23 -7.32 11.00
C PHE A 229 6.42 -7.04 10.09
N GLY A 230 6.29 -6.12 9.11
CA GLY A 230 7.40 -5.71 8.25
C GLY A 230 8.59 -5.16 9.05
N LEU A 231 8.32 -4.36 10.09
CA LEU A 231 9.35 -3.87 11.02
C LEU A 231 9.97 -5.01 11.84
N ALA A 232 9.14 -5.95 12.34
CA ALA A 232 9.63 -7.13 13.05
C ALA A 232 10.58 -7.97 12.17
N GLN A 233 10.28 -8.14 10.88
CA GLN A 233 11.16 -8.85 9.94
C GLN A 233 12.52 -8.20 9.71
N ALA A 234 12.66 -6.90 9.99
CA ALA A 234 13.95 -6.22 9.90
C ALA A 234 14.85 -6.54 11.09
N VAL A 235 14.28 -6.84 12.26
CA VAL A 235 15.01 -7.03 13.52
C VAL A 235 15.15 -8.50 13.92
N ASP A 236 14.16 -9.33 13.63
CA ASP A 236 14.13 -10.74 14.03
C ASP A 236 14.65 -11.63 12.88
N SER A 237 15.75 -12.32 13.15
CA SER A 237 16.40 -13.24 12.22
C SER A 237 15.56 -14.46 11.89
N MET A 238 14.60 -14.85 12.73
CA MET A 238 13.71 -16.00 12.54
C MET A 238 12.56 -15.71 11.56
N ILE A 239 12.42 -14.45 11.13
CA ILE A 239 11.41 -14.02 10.15
C ILE A 239 11.99 -13.12 9.06
N ASN A 240 13.31 -13.03 8.95
CA ASN A 240 13.99 -12.28 7.91
C ASN A 240 14.32 -13.18 6.72
N PHE A 241 13.85 -12.82 5.51
CA PHE A 241 14.14 -13.53 4.26
C PHE A 241 15.64 -13.76 3.98
N ALA A 242 16.50 -12.89 4.49
CA ALA A 242 17.95 -13.03 4.34
C ALA A 242 18.60 -13.91 5.44
N GLY A 243 17.84 -14.29 6.48
CA GLY A 243 18.36 -15.06 7.61
C GLY A 243 18.56 -16.53 7.25
N PRO A 244 19.62 -17.19 7.75
CA PRO A 244 19.85 -18.61 7.49
C PRO A 244 18.82 -19.52 8.17
N TYR A 245 18.20 -19.05 9.26
CA TYR A 245 17.36 -19.88 10.14
C TYR A 245 15.94 -20.14 9.60
N ILE A 246 15.54 -19.48 8.51
CA ILE A 246 14.21 -19.68 7.91
C ILE A 246 14.20 -20.75 6.82
N TYR A 247 15.35 -21.35 6.54
CA TYR A 247 15.52 -22.39 5.52
C TYR A 247 15.80 -23.73 6.20
N SER A 248 15.17 -24.80 5.71
CA SER A 248 15.43 -26.16 6.17
C SER A 248 16.82 -26.61 5.73
N GLY A 249 17.81 -26.52 6.62
CA GLY A 249 19.23 -26.70 6.30
C GLY A 249 19.89 -25.37 5.93
N ALA A 250 21.17 -25.21 6.29
CA ALA A 250 21.91 -23.94 6.21
C ALA A 250 21.93 -23.34 4.78
N TYR A 251 20.94 -22.50 4.48
CA TYR A 251 20.81 -21.73 3.23
C TYR A 251 20.69 -22.53 1.92
N GLY A 252 19.94 -23.65 1.94
CA GLY A 252 19.79 -24.48 0.73
C GLY A 252 18.50 -25.29 0.59
N GLY A 253 17.62 -25.30 1.58
CA GLY A 253 16.36 -26.03 1.52
C GLY A 253 15.13 -25.16 1.28
N SER A 254 13.97 -25.77 1.50
CA SER A 254 12.68 -25.10 1.48
C SER A 254 12.52 -24.17 2.68
N PHE A 255 11.56 -23.25 2.62
CA PHE A 255 11.23 -22.42 3.77
C PHE A 255 10.67 -23.26 4.93
N GLU A 256 11.08 -22.93 6.14
CA GLU A 256 10.53 -23.49 7.36
C GLU A 256 9.02 -23.21 7.46
N THR A 257 8.24 -24.23 7.84
CA THR A 257 6.77 -24.12 7.88
C THR A 257 6.31 -22.99 8.81
N SER A 258 7.02 -22.80 9.94
CA SER A 258 6.72 -21.75 10.91
C SER A 258 6.92 -20.35 10.32
N PHE A 259 7.94 -20.16 9.50
CA PHE A 259 8.20 -18.91 8.77
C PHE A 259 7.09 -18.67 7.74
N VAL A 260 6.77 -19.68 6.93
CA VAL A 260 5.72 -19.59 5.90
C VAL A 260 4.37 -19.18 6.50
N ILE A 261 3.98 -19.78 7.63
CA ILE A 261 2.71 -19.44 8.29
C ILE A 261 2.71 -17.97 8.74
N LYS A 262 3.79 -17.50 9.37
CA LYS A 262 3.90 -16.11 9.83
C LYS A 262 3.83 -15.13 8.66
N GLU A 263 4.57 -15.39 7.58
CA GLU A 263 4.55 -14.56 6.36
C GLU A 263 3.16 -14.54 5.70
N ALA A 264 2.54 -15.72 5.55
CA ALA A 264 1.22 -15.85 4.95
C ALA A 264 0.15 -15.08 5.74
N VAL A 265 0.14 -15.21 7.07
CA VAL A 265 -0.88 -14.60 7.94
C VAL A 265 -0.62 -13.13 8.20
N LEU A 266 0.60 -12.76 8.61
CA LEU A 266 0.90 -11.40 9.08
C LEU A 266 1.30 -10.44 7.96
N ALA A 267 1.80 -10.94 6.83
CA ALA A 267 2.03 -10.12 5.64
C ALA A 267 0.91 -10.28 4.61
N THR A 268 0.83 -11.44 3.98
CA THR A 268 0.02 -11.59 2.76
C THR A 268 -1.49 -11.52 3.01
N ALA A 269 -1.99 -12.16 4.08
CA ALA A 269 -3.40 -12.11 4.43
C ALA A 269 -3.83 -10.69 4.83
N MET A 270 -3.00 -9.99 5.60
CA MET A 270 -3.28 -8.61 6.01
C MET A 270 -3.40 -7.68 4.80
N GLU A 271 -2.46 -7.78 3.85
CA GLU A 271 -2.53 -7.01 2.59
C GLU A 271 -3.79 -7.35 1.79
N TRP A 272 -4.12 -8.64 1.68
CA TRP A 272 -5.30 -9.08 0.94
C TRP A 272 -6.59 -8.59 1.60
N CYS A 273 -6.70 -8.67 2.93
CA CYS A 273 -7.85 -8.16 3.69
C CYS A 273 -8.02 -6.65 3.49
N THR A 274 -6.93 -5.88 3.58
CA THR A 274 -6.96 -4.44 3.28
C THR A 274 -7.42 -4.18 1.84
N CYS A 275 -6.86 -4.91 0.86
CA CYS A 275 -7.24 -4.80 -0.55
C CYS A 275 -8.74 -5.13 -0.76
N ALA A 276 -9.26 -6.17 -0.12
CA ALA A 276 -10.65 -6.56 -0.18
C ALA A 276 -11.58 -5.48 0.42
N CYS A 277 -11.20 -4.88 1.55
CA CYS A 277 -11.92 -3.74 2.12
C CYS A 277 -11.92 -2.54 1.16
N LEU A 278 -10.77 -2.22 0.56
CA LEU A 278 -10.68 -1.14 -0.43
C LEU A 278 -11.57 -1.41 -1.65
N LEU A 279 -11.61 -2.65 -2.16
CA LEU A 279 -12.52 -3.02 -3.23
C LEU A 279 -13.99 -2.89 -2.80
N ALA A 280 -14.33 -3.25 -1.56
CA ALA A 280 -15.69 -3.10 -1.04
C ALA A 280 -16.14 -1.63 -1.01
N THR A 281 -15.22 -0.67 -0.83
CA THR A 281 -15.55 0.76 -0.96
C THR A 281 -15.98 1.15 -2.39
N ALA A 282 -15.54 0.41 -3.41
CA ALA A 282 -15.98 0.61 -4.80
C ALA A 282 -17.45 0.27 -4.96
N MET A 283 -17.85 -0.84 -4.36
CA MET A 283 -19.21 -1.37 -4.44
C MET A 283 -20.19 -0.51 -3.62
N ALA A 284 -19.70 0.14 -2.56
CA ALA A 284 -20.48 1.06 -1.75
C ALA A 284 -20.59 2.49 -2.34
N ALA A 285 -19.77 2.84 -3.33
CA ALA A 285 -19.77 4.17 -3.94
C ALA A 285 -21.01 4.39 -4.84
N PRO A 286 -21.56 5.62 -4.93
CA PRO A 286 -22.69 5.91 -5.81
C PRO A 286 -22.38 5.64 -7.29
N SER A 287 -23.37 5.13 -8.03
CA SER A 287 -23.36 5.09 -9.50
C SER A 287 -23.11 6.48 -10.10
N LYS A 288 -22.30 6.55 -11.16
CA LYS A 288 -21.97 7.79 -11.90
C LYS A 288 -23.19 8.61 -12.34
N SER A 289 -24.37 7.99 -12.48
CA SER A 289 -25.61 8.70 -12.81
C SER A 289 -25.99 9.76 -11.76
N HIS A 290 -25.53 9.65 -10.52
CA HIS A 290 -25.78 10.64 -9.46
C HIS A 290 -24.61 11.60 -9.21
N GLN A 291 -23.46 11.36 -9.83
CA GLN A 291 -22.26 12.17 -9.59
C GLN A 291 -22.17 13.35 -10.57
N ALA A 292 -22.77 13.21 -11.76
CA ALA A 292 -22.99 14.35 -12.67
C ALA A 292 -24.00 15.36 -12.10
N ASP A 293 -25.04 14.90 -11.42
CA ASP A 293 -26.06 15.77 -10.80
C ASP A 293 -25.53 16.47 -9.53
N ALA A 294 -24.69 15.79 -8.75
CA ALA A 294 -24.10 16.37 -7.54
C ALA A 294 -23.02 17.43 -7.84
N ASP A 295 -22.27 17.28 -8.94
CA ASP A 295 -21.34 18.32 -9.40
C ASP A 295 -22.09 19.51 -10.03
N SER A 296 -23.26 19.30 -10.66
CA SER A 296 -24.08 20.42 -11.18
C SER A 296 -24.80 21.21 -10.08
N ASP A 297 -25.19 20.58 -8.98
CA ASP A 297 -25.87 21.27 -7.88
C ASP A 297 -24.89 22.07 -6.99
N ALA A 298 -23.63 21.62 -6.85
CA ALA A 298 -22.59 22.33 -6.12
C ALA A 298 -22.15 23.65 -6.82
N ASP A 299 -22.22 23.68 -8.15
CA ASP A 299 -21.95 24.88 -8.95
C ASP A 299 -23.10 25.90 -8.91
N VAL A 300 -24.33 25.47 -8.58
CA VAL A 300 -25.49 26.37 -8.47
C VAL A 300 -25.61 26.99 -7.07
N GLU A 301 -25.27 26.26 -6.00
CA GLU A 301 -25.39 26.76 -4.62
C GLU A 301 -24.28 27.77 -4.25
N THR A 302 -23.16 27.81 -4.98
CA THR A 302 -22.10 28.83 -4.83
C THR A 302 -22.35 30.12 -5.62
N ALA A 303 -23.38 30.17 -6.48
CA ALA A 303 -23.71 31.33 -7.30
C ALA A 303 -24.75 32.28 -6.68
N VAL A 304 -25.35 31.95 -5.52
CA VAL A 304 -26.41 32.74 -4.87
C VAL A 304 -25.98 33.20 -3.47
N ALA A 305 -24.88 33.95 -3.39
CA ALA A 305 -24.65 34.85 -2.26
C ALA A 305 -24.87 36.29 -2.75
N PRO A 306 -25.94 36.99 -2.35
CA PRO A 306 -26.17 38.36 -2.78
C PRO A 306 -25.09 39.26 -2.18
N SER A 307 -24.37 39.96 -3.06
CA SER A 307 -23.49 41.07 -2.71
C SER A 307 -24.32 42.16 -2.03
N VAL A 308 -24.20 42.28 -0.71
CA VAL A 308 -24.70 43.43 0.03
C VAL A 308 -23.84 44.62 -0.38
N ASP A 309 -24.39 45.42 -1.29
CA ASP A 309 -23.83 46.66 -1.80
C ASP A 309 -23.87 47.72 -0.69
N GLY A 310 -22.72 47.93 -0.05
CA GLY A 310 -22.50 48.97 0.94
C GLY A 310 -22.42 50.34 0.27
N GLY A 311 -23.58 50.95 0.07
CA GLY A 311 -23.73 52.30 -0.46
C GLY A 311 -22.91 53.34 0.30
N LYS A 312 -22.07 54.05 -0.44
CA LYS A 312 -21.40 55.29 -0.04
C LYS A 312 -22.43 56.36 0.32
N SER A 313 -22.25 57.03 1.47
CA SER A 313 -22.85 58.33 1.73
C SER A 313 -21.82 59.43 1.42
N PRO A 314 -22.13 60.45 0.59
CA PRO A 314 -21.26 61.59 0.37
C PRO A 314 -21.44 62.68 1.44
N LYS A 315 -20.39 63.49 1.55
CA LYS A 315 -20.09 64.54 2.54
C LYS A 315 -21.13 65.67 2.60
N GLY A 316 -21.20 66.33 3.76
CA GLY A 316 -21.83 67.64 3.98
C GLY A 316 -21.88 67.98 5.45
#